data_AF-A0AAV9Z244-F1
#
_entry.id   AF-A0AAV9Z244-F1
#
_cell.length_a   1.000
_cell.length_b   1.000
_cell.length_c   1.000
_cell.angle_alpha   90.00
_cell.angle_beta   90.00
_cell.angle_gamma   90.00
#
_symmetry.space_group_name_H-M   'P 1'
#
loop_
_entity.id
_entity.type
_entity.pdbx_description
1 polymer ?
#
loop_
_entity_poly.entity_id
_entity_poly.type
_entity_poly.pdbx_seq_one_letter_code
_entity_poly.pdbx_strand_id
1 'polypeptide(L)'
;MIIHALGLFHLSYGDIKLLLAATGTRLSGSVIAAILQGTFVPNDLDFYCPRGSADDAMVFMRDVCAYHLSFEASRDYDDVFGIRRVLTLRNASGKQVNIVETYSDYALDVILAFHSTAPRGAISWDRFSHFEINRVRKGVALATPSSMRLAGNTLEGQVQMWRILHKYQGRGFVFEYDHPLPHECGVHIDCPATLRTIDDDGCLHIDLLPSTIPDFKRSSTPVFTWTLAPVGICESGLVRDNAVHSIYSYRTCV
;
A
#
# COMPACT_ATOMS: atom_id res chain seq x y z
N MET A 1 17.72 -0.99 -6.91
CA MET A 1 16.51 -1.72 -7.37
C MET A 1 15.39 -0.80 -7.80
N ILE A 2 14.96 0.20 -7.01
CA ILE A 2 13.90 1.14 -7.44
C ILE A 2 14.19 1.84 -8.78
N ILE A 3 15.43 2.31 -8.98
CA ILE A 3 15.87 2.93 -10.25
C ILE A 3 15.71 1.96 -11.42
N HIS A 4 16.05 0.69 -11.22
CA HIS A 4 15.90 -0.33 -12.25
C HIS A 4 14.41 -0.57 -12.56
N ALA A 5 13.58 -0.73 -11.53
CA ALA A 5 12.14 -0.91 -11.72
C ALA A 5 11.51 0.26 -12.48
N LEU A 6 11.84 1.51 -12.14
CA LEU A 6 11.35 2.70 -12.86
C LEU A 6 11.89 2.79 -14.30
N GLY A 7 13.15 2.40 -14.51
CA GLY A 7 13.77 2.36 -15.84
C GLY A 7 13.01 1.45 -16.82
N LEU A 8 12.39 0.36 -16.35
CA LEU A 8 11.54 -0.51 -17.18
C LEU A 8 10.28 0.18 -17.71
N PHE A 9 9.88 1.30 -17.11
CA PHE A 9 8.73 2.12 -17.50
C PHE A 9 9.18 3.42 -18.18
N HIS A 10 10.48 3.57 -18.45
CA HIS A 10 11.12 4.79 -18.96
C HIS A 10 10.89 6.00 -18.04
N LEU A 11 10.89 5.77 -16.73
CA LEU A 11 10.71 6.82 -15.71
C LEU A 11 12.04 7.09 -15.00
N SER A 12 12.37 8.38 -14.86
CA SER A 12 13.49 8.85 -14.05
C SER A 12 13.12 8.83 -12.56
N TYR A 13 14.03 8.33 -11.72
CA TYR A 13 13.82 8.38 -10.27
C TYR A 13 13.73 9.82 -9.74
N GLY A 14 14.46 10.76 -10.34
CA GLY A 14 14.42 12.18 -9.97
C GLY A 14 13.04 12.79 -10.19
N ASP A 15 12.45 12.57 -11.37
CA ASP A 15 11.15 13.14 -11.73
C ASP A 15 10.02 12.49 -10.92
N ILE A 16 10.10 11.18 -10.69
CA ILE A 16 9.16 10.49 -9.80
C ILE A 16 9.25 11.03 -8.39
N LYS A 17 10.45 11.30 -7.87
CA LYS A 17 10.59 11.89 -6.55
C LYS A 17 9.94 13.28 -6.47
N LEU A 18 10.08 14.10 -7.50
CA LEU A 18 9.41 15.40 -7.59
C LEU A 18 7.88 15.24 -7.62
N LEU A 19 7.36 14.27 -8.38
CA LEU A 19 5.94 13.94 -8.41
C LEU A 19 5.44 13.59 -7.01
N LEU A 20 6.09 12.63 -6.34
CA LEU A 20 5.70 12.17 -5.01
C LEU A 20 5.72 13.31 -3.96
N ALA A 21 6.62 14.29 -4.13
CA ALA A 21 6.71 15.45 -3.25
C ALA A 21 5.62 16.48 -3.55
N ALA A 22 5.37 16.78 -4.82
CA ALA A 22 4.44 17.83 -5.24
C ALA A 22 2.98 17.47 -4.97
N THR A 23 2.60 16.19 -5.11
CA THR A 23 1.20 15.76 -5.07
C THR A 23 0.84 14.96 -3.80
N GLY A 24 1.80 14.73 -2.91
CA GLY A 24 1.61 13.83 -1.76
C GLY A 24 1.41 12.35 -2.14
N THR A 25 1.64 12.00 -3.42
CA THR A 25 1.49 10.64 -3.93
C THR A 25 2.49 9.68 -3.28
N ARG A 26 2.12 8.40 -3.27
CA ARG A 26 2.93 7.27 -2.81
C ARG A 26 3.00 6.19 -3.87
N LEU A 27 4.18 5.69 -4.15
CA LEU A 27 4.38 4.54 -5.03
C LEU A 27 4.29 3.25 -4.19
N SER A 28 3.43 2.30 -4.57
CA SER A 28 3.18 1.06 -3.83
C SER A 28 2.86 -0.10 -4.79
N GLY A 29 2.26 -1.18 -4.30
CA GLY A 29 1.86 -2.33 -5.08
C GLY A 29 3.03 -3.25 -5.44
N SER A 30 3.08 -3.68 -6.70
CA SER A 30 3.99 -4.75 -7.14
C SER A 30 5.47 -4.35 -7.11
N VAL A 31 5.78 -3.05 -7.18
CA VAL A 31 7.14 -2.52 -7.05
C VAL A 31 7.74 -2.75 -5.66
N ILE A 32 6.91 -2.83 -4.62
CA ILE A 32 7.37 -3.14 -3.26
C ILE A 32 7.89 -4.58 -3.21
N ALA A 33 7.17 -5.52 -3.82
CA ALA A 33 7.63 -6.90 -3.96
C ALA A 33 8.95 -6.99 -4.75
N ALA A 34 9.09 -6.19 -5.83
CA ALA A 34 10.33 -6.13 -6.60
C ALA A 34 11.53 -5.68 -5.76
N ILE A 35 11.32 -4.70 -4.88
CA ILE A 35 12.36 -4.21 -3.95
C ILE A 35 12.69 -5.27 -2.89
N LEU A 36 11.70 -5.97 -2.34
CA LEU A 36 11.94 -6.90 -1.23
C LEU A 36 12.52 -8.24 -1.69
N GLN A 37 12.13 -8.73 -2.87
CA GLN A 37 12.58 -10.02 -3.40
C GLN A 37 13.76 -9.91 -4.37
N GLY A 38 13.95 -8.76 -5.02
CA GLY A 38 15.04 -8.48 -5.95
C GLY A 38 14.97 -9.20 -7.31
N THR A 39 14.23 -10.30 -7.42
CA THR A 39 14.09 -11.10 -8.66
C THR A 39 12.77 -10.87 -9.39
N PHE A 40 11.77 -10.29 -8.71
CA PHE A 40 10.47 -10.01 -9.30
C PHE A 40 10.49 -8.75 -10.18
N VAL A 41 9.92 -8.83 -11.37
CA VAL A 41 9.79 -7.72 -12.31
C VAL A 41 8.33 -7.23 -12.33
N PRO A 42 8.06 -5.97 -11.95
CA PRO A 42 6.70 -5.44 -11.97
C PRO A 42 6.20 -5.22 -13.41
N ASN A 43 4.93 -5.54 -13.63
CA ASN A 43 4.24 -5.30 -14.91
C ASN A 43 3.54 -3.94 -14.95
N ASP A 44 3.23 -3.41 -13.77
CA ASP A 44 2.56 -2.15 -13.52
C ASP A 44 3.26 -1.37 -12.40
N LEU A 45 3.03 -0.06 -12.35
CA LEU A 45 3.36 0.79 -11.20
C LEU A 45 2.09 1.43 -10.66
N ASP A 46 1.87 1.34 -9.36
CA ASP A 46 0.67 1.88 -8.70
C ASP A 46 1.03 3.12 -7.85
N PHE A 47 0.52 4.28 -8.26
CA PHE A 47 0.68 5.57 -7.60
C PHE A 47 -0.60 5.93 -6.85
N TYR A 48 -0.58 5.86 -5.52
CA TYR A 48 -1.72 6.22 -4.67
C TYR A 48 -1.63 7.70 -4.33
N CYS A 49 -2.69 8.46 -4.59
CA CYS A 49 -2.72 9.90 -4.39
C CYS A 49 -3.88 10.31 -3.47
N PRO A 50 -3.70 11.37 -2.67
CA PRO A 50 -4.78 11.97 -1.90
C PRO A 50 -5.99 12.36 -2.76
N ARG A 51 -7.13 12.51 -2.10
CA ARG A 51 -8.35 13.06 -2.69
C ARG A 51 -8.07 14.39 -3.39
N GLY A 52 -8.45 14.47 -4.66
CA GLY A 52 -8.29 15.65 -5.50
C GLY A 52 -6.94 15.77 -6.20
N SER A 53 -5.97 14.89 -5.92
CA SER A 53 -4.59 15.03 -6.46
C SER A 53 -4.27 14.16 -7.68
N ALA A 54 -5.23 13.36 -8.17
CA ALA A 54 -4.98 12.45 -9.29
C ALA A 54 -4.73 13.18 -10.61
N ASP A 55 -5.46 14.25 -10.88
CA ASP A 55 -5.29 15.03 -12.11
C ASP A 55 -3.94 15.77 -12.11
N ASP A 56 -3.53 16.32 -10.96
CA ASP A 56 -2.20 16.92 -10.78
C ASP A 56 -1.09 15.88 -10.99
N ALA A 57 -1.24 14.68 -10.42
CA ALA A 57 -0.29 13.59 -10.62
C ALA A 57 -0.22 13.14 -12.08
N MET A 58 -1.35 13.12 -12.80
CA MET A 58 -1.40 12.80 -14.22
C MET A 58 -0.68 13.85 -15.06
N VAL A 59 -0.94 15.14 -14.79
CA VAL A 59 -0.24 16.26 -15.43
C VAL A 59 1.27 16.15 -15.19
N PHE A 60 1.68 15.89 -13.95
CA PHE A 60 3.10 15.71 -13.62
C PHE A 60 3.73 14.51 -14.35
N MET A 61 3.01 13.39 -14.42
CA MET A 61 3.44 12.19 -15.13
C MET A 61 3.65 12.45 -16.63
N ARG A 62 2.75 13.21 -17.26
CA ARG A 62 2.82 13.55 -18.68
C ARG A 62 3.91 14.60 -18.96
N ASP A 63 3.92 15.68 -18.19
CA ASP A 63 4.63 16.90 -18.55
C ASP A 63 6.04 16.97 -17.94
N VAL A 64 6.25 16.37 -16.76
CA VAL A 64 7.55 16.38 -16.07
C VAL A 64 8.27 15.05 -16.21
N CYS A 65 7.57 13.94 -15.93
CA CYS A 65 8.17 12.61 -16.08
C CYS A 65 8.29 12.17 -17.56
N ALA A 66 7.73 12.97 -18.48
CA ALA A 66 7.71 12.71 -19.92
C ALA A 66 7.17 11.30 -20.27
N TYR A 67 6.20 10.80 -19.50
CA TYR A 67 5.64 9.48 -19.73
C TYR A 67 4.81 9.48 -21.02
N HIS A 68 5.36 8.88 -22.08
CA HIS A 68 4.74 8.86 -23.41
C HIS A 68 3.48 8.02 -23.44
N LEU A 69 2.33 8.67 -23.27
CA LEU A 69 1.01 8.05 -23.27
C LEU A 69 0.59 7.57 -24.67
N SER A 70 0.23 6.29 -24.76
CA SER A 70 -0.46 5.70 -25.91
C SER A 70 -1.91 5.32 -25.61
N PHE A 71 -2.27 5.21 -24.33
CA PHE A 71 -3.62 4.89 -23.88
C PHE A 71 -3.87 5.49 -22.49
N GLU A 72 -5.10 5.98 -22.30
CA GLU A 72 -5.61 6.51 -21.05
C GLU A 72 -7.04 6.00 -20.84
N ALA A 73 -7.33 5.50 -19.64
CA ALA A 73 -8.68 5.17 -19.21
C ALA A 73 -8.90 5.61 -17.77
N SER A 74 -10.10 6.09 -17.48
CA SER A 74 -10.55 6.38 -16.12
C SER A 74 -11.64 5.40 -15.71
N ARG A 75 -11.59 4.98 -14.45
CA ARG A 75 -12.68 4.24 -13.81
C ARG A 75 -12.93 4.81 -12.42
N ASP A 76 -14.16 5.23 -12.18
CA ASP A 76 -14.63 5.64 -10.87
C ASP A 76 -15.14 4.44 -10.08
N TYR A 77 -15.04 4.52 -8.76
CA TYR A 77 -15.43 3.49 -7.81
C TYR A 77 -16.33 4.10 -6.73
N ASP A 78 -17.43 3.42 -6.40
CA ASP A 78 -18.34 3.81 -5.31
C ASP A 78 -17.78 3.36 -3.94
N ASP A 79 -16.68 3.98 -3.51
CA ASP A 79 -15.97 3.69 -2.24
C ASP A 79 -15.56 2.23 -2.03
N VAL A 80 -15.04 1.62 -3.10
CA VAL A 80 -14.51 0.26 -3.02
C VAL A 80 -13.12 0.33 -2.38
N PHE A 81 -13.03 -0.04 -1.10
CA PHE A 81 -11.79 -0.07 -0.32
C PHE A 81 -11.10 1.31 -0.17
N GLY A 82 -11.88 2.39 -0.10
CA GLY A 82 -11.34 3.75 0.00
C GLY A 82 -10.77 4.30 -1.32
N ILE A 83 -10.90 3.55 -2.42
CA ILE A 83 -10.52 3.99 -3.77
C ILE A 83 -11.70 4.75 -4.38
N ARG A 84 -11.42 5.97 -4.85
CA ARG A 84 -12.36 6.85 -5.55
C ARG A 84 -12.29 6.67 -7.06
N ARG A 85 -11.08 6.71 -7.62
CA ARG A 85 -10.85 6.73 -9.07
C ARG A 85 -9.53 6.07 -9.40
N VAL A 86 -9.46 5.41 -10.53
CA VAL A 86 -8.20 4.87 -11.08
C VAL A 86 -8.02 5.37 -12.50
N LEU A 87 -6.92 6.10 -12.74
CA LEU A 87 -6.45 6.47 -14.07
C LEU A 87 -5.41 5.45 -14.50
N THR A 88 -5.69 4.73 -15.58
CA THR A 88 -4.77 3.74 -16.17
C THR A 88 -4.08 4.35 -17.38
N LEU A 89 -2.77 4.51 -17.29
CA LEU A 89 -1.91 5.07 -18.31
C LEU A 89 -1.05 3.95 -18.90
N ARG A 90 -0.96 3.84 -20.23
CA ARG A 90 0.00 2.93 -20.88
C ARG A 90 0.90 3.67 -21.84
N ASN A 91 2.16 3.25 -21.90
CA ASN A 91 3.09 3.76 -22.88
C ASN A 91 3.16 2.87 -24.14
N ALA A 92 3.88 3.33 -25.16
CA ALA A 92 4.04 2.61 -26.43
C ALA A 92 4.68 1.21 -26.28
N SER A 93 5.43 0.95 -25.20
CA SER A 93 5.98 -0.37 -24.89
C SER A 93 5.00 -1.31 -24.18
N GLY A 94 3.76 -0.86 -23.94
CA GLY A 94 2.71 -1.60 -23.25
C GLY A 94 2.83 -1.60 -21.72
N LYS A 95 3.81 -0.87 -21.16
CA LYS A 95 3.97 -0.74 -19.71
C LYS A 95 2.87 0.12 -19.12
N GLN A 96 2.37 -0.26 -17.94
CA GLN A 96 1.20 0.35 -17.32
C GLN A 96 1.56 1.11 -16.05
N VAL A 97 0.99 2.30 -15.91
CA VAL A 97 1.02 3.12 -14.70
C VAL A 97 -0.41 3.34 -14.27
N ASN A 98 -0.72 3.10 -13.00
CA ASN A 98 -2.02 3.38 -12.41
C ASN A 98 -1.87 4.56 -11.45
N ILE A 99 -2.71 5.58 -11.60
CA ILE A 99 -2.88 6.64 -10.61
C ILE A 99 -4.19 6.35 -9.88
N VAL A 100 -4.09 5.99 -8.61
CA VAL A 100 -5.18 5.55 -7.74
C VAL A 100 -5.52 6.70 -6.78
N GLU A 101 -6.66 7.33 -6.99
CA GLU A 101 -7.18 8.38 -6.12
C GLU A 101 -7.92 7.78 -4.93
N THR A 102 -7.61 8.25 -3.73
CA THR A 102 -8.29 7.83 -2.50
C THR A 102 -9.45 8.78 -2.15
N TYR A 103 -10.40 8.30 -1.34
CA TYR A 103 -11.39 9.17 -0.69
C TYR A 103 -10.82 9.99 0.48
N SER A 104 -9.68 9.55 1.01
CA SER A 104 -8.94 10.21 2.08
C SER A 104 -8.01 11.29 1.55
N ASP A 105 -7.65 12.25 2.41
CA ASP A 105 -6.57 13.21 2.16
C ASP A 105 -5.17 12.56 2.30
N TYR A 106 -5.11 11.25 2.58
CA TYR A 106 -3.89 10.48 2.75
C TYR A 106 -3.89 9.21 1.90
N ALA A 107 -2.89 9.10 1.01
CA ALA A 107 -2.70 7.94 0.14
C ALA A 107 -2.43 6.62 0.90
N LEU A 108 -1.86 6.71 2.11
CA LEU A 108 -1.50 5.54 2.90
C LEU A 108 -2.72 4.73 3.38
N ASP A 109 -3.89 5.36 3.51
CA ASP A 109 -5.08 4.71 4.05
C ASP A 109 -5.48 3.51 3.20
N VAL A 110 -5.50 3.69 1.87
CA VAL A 110 -5.78 2.61 0.92
C VAL A 110 -4.64 1.59 0.88
N ILE A 111 -3.39 2.03 0.99
CA ILE A 111 -2.21 1.14 1.00
C ILE A 111 -2.29 0.17 2.19
N LEU A 112 -2.65 0.68 3.36
CA LEU A 112 -2.76 -0.10 4.59
C LEU A 112 -4.06 -0.92 4.65
N ALA A 113 -5.09 -0.53 3.88
CA ALA A 113 -6.30 -1.31 3.68
C ALA A 113 -6.12 -2.49 2.70
N PHE A 114 -4.97 -2.63 2.03
CA PHE A 114 -4.74 -3.75 1.10
C PHE A 114 -4.91 -5.12 1.75
N HIS A 115 -5.42 -6.04 0.93
CA HIS A 115 -5.87 -7.37 1.31
C HIS A 115 -4.76 -8.36 1.65
N SER A 116 -3.50 -7.96 1.49
CA SER A 116 -2.32 -8.74 1.81
C SER A 116 -1.24 -7.84 2.38
N THR A 117 -0.41 -8.37 3.27
CA THR A 117 0.75 -7.68 3.80
C THR A 117 1.94 -7.65 2.84
N ALA A 118 1.95 -8.49 1.79
CA ALA A 118 3.00 -8.51 0.77
C ALA A 118 3.22 -7.14 0.08
N PRO A 119 2.17 -6.42 -0.34
CA PRO A 119 2.31 -5.07 -0.92
C PRO A 119 2.22 -3.92 0.11
N ARG A 120 2.16 -4.19 1.44
CA ARG A 120 2.03 -3.13 2.47
C ARG A 120 3.35 -2.42 2.72
N GLY A 121 3.86 -1.81 1.66
CA GLY A 121 4.91 -0.82 1.71
C GLY A 121 4.54 0.35 0.82
N ALA A 122 5.21 1.46 1.05
CA ALA A 122 5.03 2.67 0.28
C ALA A 122 6.37 3.37 0.11
N ILE A 123 6.56 3.98 -1.05
CA ILE A 123 7.65 4.90 -1.33
C ILE A 123 7.05 6.29 -1.37
N SER A 124 7.48 7.13 -0.44
CA SER A 124 7.30 8.58 -0.50
C SER A 124 8.50 9.21 -1.20
N TRP A 125 8.47 10.53 -1.37
CA TRP A 125 9.57 11.28 -1.96
C TRP A 125 10.86 11.21 -1.13
N ASP A 126 10.75 11.00 0.18
CA ASP A 126 11.85 11.02 1.14
C ASP A 126 12.16 9.66 1.76
N ARG A 127 11.30 8.66 1.63
CA ARG A 127 11.40 7.41 2.39
C ARG A 127 10.79 6.21 1.69
N PHE A 128 11.40 5.06 1.89
CA PHE A 128 10.76 3.75 1.71
C PHE A 128 10.24 3.27 3.07
N SER A 129 8.97 2.87 3.14
CA SER A 129 8.34 2.32 4.34
C SER A 129 7.74 0.95 4.04
N HIS A 130 7.90 -0.01 4.95
CA HIS A 130 7.23 -1.30 4.88
C HIS A 130 6.67 -1.67 6.24
N PHE A 131 5.37 -1.92 6.31
CA PHE A 131 4.64 -1.92 7.58
C PHE A 131 4.57 -3.28 8.28
N GLU A 132 5.11 -4.34 7.66
CA GLU A 132 5.11 -5.71 8.18
C GLU A 132 6.40 -6.47 7.83
N ILE A 133 7.56 -5.84 8.07
CA ILE A 133 8.83 -6.32 7.50
C ILE A 133 9.24 -7.71 8.01
N ASN A 134 8.94 -8.01 9.28
CA ASN A 134 9.36 -9.25 9.93
C ASN A 134 8.73 -10.50 9.29
N ARG A 135 7.53 -10.37 8.74
CA ARG A 135 6.85 -11.46 8.02
C ARG A 135 7.32 -11.54 6.57
N VAL A 136 7.42 -10.40 5.89
CA VAL A 136 7.84 -10.38 4.48
C VAL A 136 9.28 -10.87 4.30
N ARG A 137 10.19 -10.59 5.23
CA ARG A 137 11.56 -11.14 5.20
C ARG A 137 11.61 -12.67 5.28
N LYS A 138 10.59 -13.30 5.86
CA LYS A 138 10.46 -14.77 5.93
C LYS A 138 9.77 -15.35 4.71
N GLY A 139 9.42 -14.53 3.70
CA GLY A 139 8.62 -14.95 2.56
C GLY A 139 7.14 -15.17 2.92
N VAL A 140 6.71 -14.74 4.11
CA VAL A 140 5.36 -14.93 4.61
C VAL A 140 4.55 -13.66 4.39
N ALA A 141 3.39 -13.79 3.77
CA ALA A 141 2.38 -12.74 3.68
C ALA A 141 1.12 -13.17 4.43
N LEU A 142 0.52 -12.24 5.16
CA LEU A 142 -0.82 -12.43 5.68
C LEU A 142 -1.82 -11.87 4.68
N ALA A 143 -2.99 -12.49 4.63
CA ALA A 143 -4.13 -11.96 3.90
C ALA A 143 -5.13 -11.40 4.92
N THR A 144 -5.74 -10.24 4.64
CA THR A 144 -6.47 -9.49 5.67
C THR A 144 -7.98 -9.75 5.68
N PRO A 145 -8.55 -10.34 6.75
CA PRO A 145 -9.96 -10.69 6.80
C PRO A 145 -10.94 -9.52 6.78
N SER A 146 -10.52 -8.31 7.13
CA SER A 146 -11.38 -7.12 7.07
C SER A 146 -11.85 -6.86 5.63
N SER A 147 -10.95 -7.02 4.65
CA SER A 147 -11.30 -7.04 3.24
C SER A 147 -11.94 -8.35 2.78
N MET A 148 -11.60 -9.48 3.41
CA MET A 148 -12.28 -10.76 3.13
C MET A 148 -13.73 -10.78 3.60
N ARG A 149 -14.12 -10.01 4.62
CA ARG A 149 -15.50 -9.85 5.09
C ARG A 149 -16.30 -8.91 4.19
N LEU A 150 -15.71 -7.81 3.73
CA LEU A 150 -16.32 -6.93 2.72
C LEU A 150 -16.55 -7.67 1.39
N ALA A 151 -15.63 -8.56 1.00
CA ALA A 151 -15.79 -9.46 -0.14
C ALA A 151 -16.59 -10.75 0.19
N GLY A 152 -16.82 -11.03 1.48
CA GLY A 152 -17.04 -12.39 2.00
C GLY A 152 -18.45 -12.92 1.94
N ASN A 153 -19.44 -12.06 1.70
CA ASN A 153 -20.83 -12.50 1.62
C ASN A 153 -21.27 -12.87 0.19
N THR A 154 -20.43 -12.64 -0.82
CA THR A 154 -20.76 -12.96 -2.22
C THR A 154 -19.71 -13.89 -2.84
N LEU A 155 -20.15 -14.77 -3.74
CA LEU A 155 -19.25 -15.66 -4.49
C LEU A 155 -18.20 -14.87 -5.29
N GLU A 156 -18.59 -13.72 -5.84
CA GLU A 156 -17.72 -12.85 -6.62
C GLU A 156 -16.55 -12.31 -5.79
N GLY A 157 -16.82 -11.83 -4.57
CA GLY A 157 -15.77 -11.33 -3.70
C GLY A 157 -14.81 -12.44 -3.24
N GLN A 158 -15.31 -13.66 -3.01
CA GLN A 158 -14.46 -14.82 -2.72
C GLN A 158 -13.56 -15.20 -3.90
N VAL A 159 -14.08 -15.20 -5.14
CA VAL A 159 -13.28 -15.47 -6.34
C VAL A 159 -12.20 -14.40 -6.53
N GLN A 160 -12.55 -13.13 -6.33
CA GLN A 160 -11.60 -12.02 -6.43
C GLN A 160 -10.48 -12.14 -5.39
N MET A 161 -10.81 -12.56 -4.18
CA MET A 161 -9.83 -12.86 -3.13
C MET A 161 -8.86 -13.96 -3.57
N TRP A 162 -9.37 -15.12 -4.01
CA TRP A 162 -8.53 -16.23 -4.45
C TRP A 162 -7.57 -15.82 -5.57
N ARG A 163 -8.04 -15.02 -6.53
CA ARG A 163 -7.19 -14.47 -7.60
C ARG A 163 -6.04 -13.62 -7.05
N ILE A 164 -6.29 -12.80 -6.03
CA ILE A 164 -5.27 -11.96 -5.41
C ILE A 164 -4.25 -12.81 -4.64
N LEU A 165 -4.71 -13.79 -3.86
CA LEU A 165 -3.83 -14.69 -3.13
C LEU A 165 -2.93 -15.48 -4.08
N HIS A 166 -3.51 -16.09 -5.11
CA HIS A 166 -2.75 -16.79 -6.15
C HIS A 166 -1.78 -15.87 -6.89
N LYS A 167 -2.16 -14.61 -7.15
CA LYS A 167 -1.25 -13.61 -7.75
C LYS A 167 0.01 -13.41 -6.92
N TYR A 168 -0.08 -13.36 -5.59
CA TYR A 168 1.09 -13.18 -4.72
C TYR A 168 1.81 -14.50 -4.40
N GLN A 169 1.11 -15.63 -4.35
CA GLN A 169 1.75 -16.95 -4.29
C GLN A 169 2.64 -17.20 -5.50
N GLY A 170 2.17 -16.86 -6.70
CA GLY A 170 2.98 -16.92 -7.92
C GLY A 170 4.20 -15.98 -7.91
N ARG A 171 4.28 -15.07 -6.95
CA ARG A 171 5.44 -14.19 -6.69
C ARG A 171 6.30 -14.73 -5.54
N GLY A 172 6.10 -15.96 -5.08
CA GLY A 172 6.92 -16.57 -4.03
C GLY A 172 6.54 -16.22 -2.59
N PHE A 173 5.37 -15.60 -2.37
CA PHE A 173 4.84 -15.42 -1.02
C PHE A 173 4.09 -16.67 -0.56
N VAL A 174 4.40 -17.13 0.65
CA VAL A 174 3.60 -18.15 1.34
C VAL A 174 2.57 -17.43 2.20
N PHE A 175 1.32 -17.85 2.09
CA PHE A 175 0.25 -17.34 2.95
C PHE A 175 0.06 -18.29 4.12
N GLU A 176 0.40 -17.81 5.31
CA GLU A 176 0.12 -18.52 6.54
C GLU A 176 -1.24 -18.06 7.06
N TYR A 177 -2.12 -19.03 7.28
CA TYR A 177 -3.40 -18.82 7.93
C TYR A 177 -3.32 -19.06 9.45
N ASP A 178 -2.18 -19.55 9.94
CA ASP A 178 -2.07 -20.12 11.28
C ASP A 178 -1.17 -19.33 12.22
N HIS A 179 -1.82 -19.02 13.34
CA HIS A 179 -1.36 -18.96 14.72
C HIS A 179 -0.29 -17.95 15.14
N PRO A 180 -0.48 -17.40 16.34
CA PRO A 180 0.63 -17.15 17.22
C PRO A 180 0.83 -18.36 18.14
N LEU A 181 2.10 -18.71 18.34
CA LEU A 181 2.64 -19.27 19.58
C LEU A 181 2.04 -18.58 20.82
N PRO A 182 2.18 -19.14 22.04
CA PRO A 182 1.76 -18.45 23.26
C PRO A 182 2.34 -17.02 23.28
N HIS A 183 1.46 -16.02 23.27
CA HIS A 183 1.81 -14.60 23.25
C HIS A 183 0.73 -13.80 23.98
N GLU A 184 1.04 -12.56 24.31
CA GLU A 184 0.07 -11.62 24.86
C GLU A 184 -0.75 -10.96 23.74
N CYS A 185 -2.04 -11.33 23.64
CA CYS A 185 -2.99 -10.77 22.67
C CYS A 185 -3.05 -9.24 22.81
N GLY A 186 -3.03 -8.52 21.69
CA GLY A 186 -3.11 -7.06 21.66
C GLY A 186 -1.77 -6.36 21.93
N VAL A 187 -0.72 -7.09 22.31
CA VAL A 187 0.61 -6.52 22.62
C VAL A 187 1.66 -6.98 21.61
N HIS A 188 1.76 -8.29 21.35
CA HIS A 188 2.83 -8.84 20.52
C HIS A 188 2.82 -8.31 19.08
N ILE A 189 3.99 -8.07 18.48
CA ILE A 189 4.15 -7.47 17.13
C ILE A 189 3.49 -8.25 15.98
N ASP A 190 3.33 -9.54 16.18
CA ASP A 190 2.69 -10.45 15.23
C ASP A 190 1.22 -10.74 15.57
N CYS A 191 0.69 -10.18 16.66
CA CYS A 191 -0.70 -10.39 17.07
C CYS A 191 -1.67 -9.61 16.16
N PRO A 192 -2.71 -10.28 15.63
CA PRO A 192 -3.79 -9.63 14.90
C PRO A 192 -4.53 -8.53 15.66
N ALA A 193 -4.71 -8.70 16.97
CA ALA A 193 -5.47 -7.76 17.79
C ALA A 193 -4.70 -6.50 18.17
N THR A 194 -3.39 -6.43 17.91
CA THR A 194 -2.61 -5.26 18.28
C THR A 194 -2.88 -4.11 17.33
N LEU A 195 -3.16 -2.95 17.92
CA LEU A 195 -3.18 -1.68 17.22
C LEU A 195 -1.75 -1.26 16.90
N ARG A 196 -1.45 -1.13 15.62
CA ARG A 196 -0.18 -0.72 15.05
C ARG A 196 -0.20 0.74 14.67
N THR A 197 0.95 1.39 14.74
CA THR A 197 1.19 2.70 14.16
C THR A 197 2.32 2.62 13.14
N ILE A 198 2.41 3.64 12.27
CA ILE A 198 3.50 3.70 11.28
C ILE A 198 4.88 3.71 11.94
N ASP A 199 4.97 4.17 13.19
CA ASP A 199 6.22 4.31 13.94
C ASP A 199 6.54 3.07 14.81
N ASP A 200 5.78 1.99 14.66
CA ASP A 200 6.02 0.73 15.38
C ASP A 200 7.34 0.07 14.97
N ASP A 201 7.95 -0.67 15.89
CA ASP A 201 9.18 -1.46 15.64
C ASP A 201 9.02 -2.54 14.54
N GLY A 202 7.78 -2.84 14.13
CA GLY A 202 7.45 -3.76 13.03
C GLY A 202 7.53 -3.12 11.65
N CYS A 203 7.68 -1.80 11.60
CA CYS A 203 7.82 -1.01 10.40
C CYS A 203 9.30 -0.82 10.06
N LEU A 204 9.65 -1.05 8.80
CA LEU A 204 10.95 -0.68 8.25
C LEU A 204 10.82 0.68 7.58
N HIS A 205 11.66 1.64 7.98
CA HIS A 205 11.83 2.91 7.30
C HIS A 205 13.27 3.06 6.81
N ILE A 206 13.42 3.36 5.53
CA ILE A 206 14.71 3.69 4.92
C ILE A 206 14.59 5.09 4.32
N ASP A 207 15.32 6.04 4.88
CA ASP A 207 15.37 7.39 4.32
C ASP A 207 16.09 7.36 2.96
N LEU A 208 15.47 8.01 1.97
CA LEU A 208 15.96 8.12 0.58
C LEU A 208 16.65 9.47 0.33
N LEU A 209 16.66 10.35 1.33
CA LEU A 209 17.43 11.59 1.32
C LEU A 209 18.75 11.41 2.09
N PRO A 210 19.83 12.07 1.65
CA PRO A 210 20.97 12.33 2.53
C PRO A 210 20.48 13.07 3.79
N SER A 211 21.02 12.70 4.95
CA SER A 211 20.70 13.31 6.26
C SER A 211 21.02 14.82 6.35
N THR A 212 21.62 15.39 5.31
CA THR A 212 22.11 16.77 5.24
C THR A 212 21.17 17.75 4.53
N ILE A 213 20.03 17.30 3.99
CA ILE A 213 19.04 18.22 3.39
C ILE A 213 18.18 18.81 4.52
N PRO A 214 18.20 20.14 4.75
CA PRO A 214 17.41 20.79 5.79
C PRO A 214 15.91 20.52 5.59
N ASP A 215 15.17 20.52 6.70
CA ASP A 215 13.73 20.26 6.85
C ASP A 215 12.83 20.84 5.73
N PHE A 216 12.84 20.22 4.55
CA PHE A 216 11.59 20.04 3.82
C PHE A 216 10.71 19.34 4.82
N LYS A 217 9.63 20.01 5.28
CA LYS A 217 8.66 19.48 6.25
C LYS A 217 8.49 18.00 5.95
N ARG A 218 9.17 17.14 6.74
CA ARG A 218 9.00 15.70 6.64
C ARG A 218 7.51 15.53 6.65
N SER A 219 6.98 14.82 5.65
CA SER A 219 5.54 14.57 5.56
C SER A 219 5.10 14.20 6.98
N SER A 220 4.34 15.08 7.63
CA SER A 220 3.78 14.80 8.95
C SER A 220 2.78 13.71 8.67
N THR A 221 3.29 12.48 8.69
CA THR A 221 2.48 11.34 8.32
C THR A 221 1.45 11.29 9.42
N PRO A 222 0.16 11.40 9.09
CA PRO A 222 -0.86 11.37 10.11
C PRO A 222 -0.65 10.12 10.96
N VAL A 223 -0.99 10.21 12.23
CA VAL A 223 -1.00 9.05 13.12
C VAL A 223 -2.02 8.08 12.53
N PHE A 224 -1.54 7.12 11.76
CA PHE A 224 -2.36 6.10 11.15
C PHE A 224 -2.24 4.85 11.99
N THR A 225 -3.38 4.33 12.42
CA THR A 225 -3.43 3.11 13.20
C THR A 225 -4.13 2.00 12.44
N TRP A 226 -3.54 0.80 12.40
CA TRP A 226 -4.17 -0.40 11.82
C TRP A 226 -4.08 -1.58 12.76
N THR A 227 -4.83 -2.63 12.48
CA THR A 227 -4.62 -3.93 13.10
C THR A 227 -4.21 -4.94 12.05
N LEU A 228 -3.50 -5.97 12.49
CA LEU A 228 -3.25 -7.12 11.64
C LEU A 228 -4.58 -7.86 11.43
N ALA A 229 -4.79 -8.27 10.20
CA ALA A 229 -5.71 -9.32 9.81
C ALA A 229 -5.97 -10.42 10.86
N PRO A 230 -7.15 -10.53 11.50
CA PRO A 230 -7.43 -11.66 12.39
C PRO A 230 -7.73 -12.92 11.58
N VAL A 231 -6.68 -13.62 11.15
CA VAL A 231 -6.79 -14.99 10.62
C VAL A 231 -6.78 -15.93 11.83
N GLY A 232 -7.93 -16.04 12.50
CA GLY A 232 -8.09 -16.83 13.71
C GLY A 232 -8.59 -16.02 14.91
N ILE A 233 -9.22 -16.72 15.86
CA ILE A 233 -9.72 -16.15 17.10
C ILE A 233 -8.52 -15.99 18.05
N CYS A 234 -8.07 -14.76 18.31
CA CYS A 234 -7.21 -14.51 19.48
C CYS A 234 -8.05 -14.90 20.72
N GLU A 235 -7.50 -15.72 21.62
CA GLU A 235 -8.21 -16.26 22.79
C GLU A 235 -8.79 -15.19 23.73
N SER A 236 -8.50 -13.91 23.52
CA SER A 236 -9.03 -12.80 24.30
C SER A 236 -10.52 -12.49 24.12
N GLY A 237 -11.29 -13.27 23.35
CA GLY A 237 -12.75 -13.40 23.50
C GLY A 237 -13.60 -12.12 23.46
N LEU A 238 -13.08 -11.00 22.98
CA LEU A 238 -13.74 -9.69 22.98
C LEU A 238 -13.42 -8.94 21.70
N VAL A 239 -13.78 -9.50 20.54
CA VAL A 239 -14.22 -8.63 19.45
C VAL A 239 -15.64 -8.24 19.81
N ARG A 240 -15.82 -7.18 20.61
CA ARG A 240 -17.15 -6.58 20.78
C ARG A 240 -17.63 -6.18 19.39
N ASP A 241 -18.78 -6.73 18.99
CA ASP A 241 -19.57 -6.46 17.79
C ASP A 241 -20.05 -5.00 17.66
N ASN A 242 -19.33 -4.02 18.21
CA ASN A 242 -19.70 -2.63 18.14
C ASN A 242 -18.88 -1.93 17.05
N ALA A 243 -19.48 -1.87 15.87
CA ALA A 243 -19.18 -0.94 14.79
C ALA A 243 -17.80 -1.07 14.11
N VAL A 244 -17.72 -1.97 13.13
CA VAL A 244 -16.82 -1.82 11.96
C VAL A 244 -17.34 -0.72 11.01
N HIS A 245 -17.84 0.38 11.58
CA HIS A 245 -18.17 1.62 10.86
C HIS A 245 -17.19 2.77 11.21
N SER A 246 -16.12 2.48 11.93
CA SER A 246 -15.16 3.48 12.37
C SER A 246 -13.77 2.87 12.64
N ILE A 247 -13.07 2.45 11.57
CA ILE A 247 -11.61 2.19 11.61
C ILE A 247 -10.86 3.34 10.91
N TYR A 248 -11.34 4.56 11.10
CA TYR A 248 -10.60 5.79 10.79
C TYR A 248 -11.01 6.84 11.83
N SER A 249 -10.46 6.78 13.04
CA SER A 249 -10.61 7.91 13.98
C SER A 249 -9.47 8.89 13.73
N TYR A 250 -9.75 9.95 12.98
CA TYR A 250 -8.85 11.09 12.87
C TYR A 250 -8.86 11.85 14.21
N ARG A 251 -7.73 11.93 14.89
CA ARG A 251 -7.48 13.00 15.86
C ARG A 251 -6.56 14.02 15.18
N THR A 252 -7.14 15.10 14.70
CA THR A 252 -6.38 16.33 14.49
C THR A 252 -6.03 16.87 15.87
N CYS A 253 -4.74 16.85 16.25
CA CYS A 253 -4.26 17.72 17.31
C CYS A 253 -4.42 19.16 16.81
N VAL A 254 -5.30 19.93 17.46
CA VAL A 254 -5.36 21.40 17.36
C VAL A 254 -4.27 21.98 18.24
#